data_AF-A0A923Z7V8-F1
#
_entry.id   AF-A0A923Z7V8-F1
#
_cell.length_a   1.000
_cell.length_b   1.000
_cell.length_c   1.000
_cell.angle_alpha   90.00
_cell.angle_beta   90.00
_cell.angle_gamma   90.00
#
_symmetry.space_group_name_H-M   'P 1'
#
loop_
_entity.id
_entity.type
_entity.pdbx_description
1 polymer ?
#
loop_
_entity_poly.entity_id
_entity_poly.type
_entity_poly.pdbx_seq_one_letter_code
_entity_poly.pdbx_strand_id
1 'polypeptide(L)'
;ARLDEFLGGIVQVYGPRMLRYKGVLWMDGADRKVVFQGVHQMMCSDIGGKWPEGEARGSKMVFIGKNIPKDIFIRGLEQCLV
;
A
#
# COMPACT_ATOMS: atom_id res chain seq x y z
N ALA A 1 10.76 2.14 4.03
CA ALA A 1 10.86 2.54 5.44
C ALA A 1 9.55 3.12 5.96
N ARG A 2 9.20 4.41 5.71
CA ARG A 2 7.96 5.02 6.26
C ARG A 2 6.69 4.26 5.89
N LEU A 3 6.56 3.89 4.61
CA LEU A 3 5.40 3.14 4.13
C LEU A 3 5.29 1.75 4.74
N ASP A 4 6.41 1.03 4.86
CA ASP A 4 6.44 -0.33 5.43
C ASP A 4 6.07 -0.33 6.90
N GLU A 5 6.57 0.65 7.66
CA GLU A 5 6.25 0.86 9.07
C GLU A 5 4.76 1.17 9.26
N PHE A 6 4.22 2.09 8.44
CA PHE A 6 2.81 2.43 8.46
C PHE A 6 1.93 1.21 8.13
N LEU A 7 2.22 0.50 7.05
CA LEU A 7 1.47 -0.70 6.65
C LEU A 7 1.57 -1.80 7.70
N GLY A 8 2.75 -2.03 8.29
CA GLY A 8 2.94 -2.99 9.38
C GLY A 8 2.05 -2.67 10.59
N GLY A 9 2.04 -1.42 11.04
CA GLY A 9 1.18 -0.97 12.14
C GLY A 9 -0.31 -1.12 11.83
N ILE A 10 -0.72 -0.76 10.61
CA ILE A 10 -2.10 -0.93 10.16
C ILE A 10 -2.51 -2.40 10.13
N VAL A 11 -1.64 -3.30 9.65
CA VAL A 11 -1.89 -4.75 9.64
C VAL A 11 -2.00 -5.32 11.04
N GLN A 12 -1.17 -4.86 11.98
CA GLN A 12 -1.22 -5.29 13.37
C GLN A 12 -2.54 -4.87 14.06
N VAL A 13 -2.99 -3.62 13.85
CA VAL A 13 -4.17 -3.06 14.53
C VAL A 13 -5.49 -3.41 13.83
N TYR A 14 -5.51 -3.34 12.49
CA TYR A 14 -6.72 -3.49 11.68
C TYR A 14 -6.79 -4.83 10.93
N GLY A 15 -5.75 -5.67 10.98
CA GLY A 15 -5.68 -6.96 10.27
C GLY A 15 -6.93 -7.83 10.38
N PRO A 16 -7.52 -8.04 11.58
CA PRO A 16 -8.76 -8.82 11.71
C PRO A 16 -9.98 -8.23 10.98
N ARG A 17 -9.99 -6.90 10.79
CA ARG A 17 -11.06 -6.16 10.10
C ARG A 17 -10.79 -5.94 8.61
N MET A 18 -9.54 -6.03 8.19
CA MET A 18 -9.13 -5.95 6.78
C MET A 18 -9.32 -7.32 6.12
N LEU A 19 -10.18 -7.39 5.11
CA LEU A 19 -10.42 -8.62 4.36
C LEU A 19 -9.38 -8.80 3.27
N ARG A 20 -9.14 -7.76 2.47
CA ARG A 20 -8.17 -7.78 1.38
C ARG A 20 -7.66 -6.38 1.10
N TYR A 21 -6.39 -6.26 0.78
CA TYR A 21 -5.80 -5.01 0.33
C TYR A 21 -4.76 -5.28 -0.73
N LYS A 22 -4.65 -4.35 -1.67
CA LYS A 22 -3.70 -4.41 -2.78
C LYS A 22 -3.27 -3.00 -3.14
N GLY A 23 -2.10 -2.88 -3.74
CA GLY A 23 -1.77 -1.65 -4.44
C GLY A 23 -0.55 -1.76 -5.30
N VAL A 24 -0.45 -0.79 -6.20
CA VAL A 24 0.70 -0.52 -7.04
C VAL A 24 1.29 0.77 -6.53
N LEU A 25 2.57 0.74 -6.20
CA LEU A 25 3.30 1.84 -5.59
C LEU A 25 4.37 2.32 -6.55
N TRP A 26 4.48 3.63 -6.67
CA TRP A 26 5.67 4.28 -7.19
C TRP A 26 6.59 4.61 -6.03
N MET A 27 7.73 3.91 -5.96
CA MET A 27 8.75 4.15 -4.95
C MET A 27 9.79 5.12 -5.50
N ASP A 28 10.23 6.06 -4.68
CA ASP A 28 11.31 6.98 -5.05
C ASP A 28 12.58 6.19 -5.41
N GLY A 29 13.25 6.63 -6.48
CA GLY A 29 14.42 5.94 -7.04
C GLY A 29 14.15 4.60 -7.75
N ALA A 30 12.91 4.10 -7.82
CA ALA A 30 12.58 2.84 -8.51
C ALA A 30 12.05 3.05 -9.94
N ASP A 31 12.58 2.27 -10.90
CA ASP A 31 12.11 2.22 -12.28
C ASP A 31 10.99 1.17 -12.51
N ARG A 32 10.72 0.36 -11.49
CA ARG A 32 9.71 -0.71 -11.50
C ARG A 32 8.55 -0.42 -10.57
N LYS A 33 7.38 -0.94 -10.92
CA LYS A 33 6.17 -0.95 -10.10
C LYS A 33 6.43 -1.83 -8.88
N VAL A 34 6.12 -1.37 -7.68
CA VAL A 34 6.08 -2.23 -6.50
C VAL A 34 4.63 -2.61 -6.25
N VAL A 35 4.35 -3.91 -6.20
CA VAL A 35 3.00 -4.43 -5.97
C VAL A 35 2.95 -5.01 -4.58
N PHE A 36 2.02 -4.56 -3.74
CA PHE A 36 1.75 -5.23 -2.47
C PHE A 36 0.35 -5.82 -2.49
N GLN A 37 0.20 -6.90 -1.75
CA GLN A 37 -1.06 -7.60 -1.57
C GLN A 37 -1.12 -8.20 -0.18
N GLY A 38 -2.31 -8.20 0.40
CA GLY A 38 -2.54 -8.85 1.68
C GLY A 38 -3.97 -9.26 1.91
N VAL A 39 -4.11 -10.21 2.83
CA VAL A 39 -5.35 -10.85 3.26
C VAL A 39 -5.28 -10.95 4.78
N HIS A 40 -6.20 -10.31 5.48
CA HIS A 40 -6.15 -10.19 6.93
C HIS A 40 -4.78 -9.69 7.43
N GLN A 41 -4.10 -10.51 8.24
CA GLN A 41 -2.82 -10.18 8.85
C GLN A 41 -1.61 -10.54 7.99
N MET A 42 -1.82 -11.16 6.83
CA MET A 42 -0.74 -11.53 5.93
C MET A 42 -0.56 -10.46 4.85
N MET A 43 0.67 -9.97 4.73
CA MET A 43 1.08 -9.03 3.69
C MET A 43 2.30 -9.58 2.95
N CYS A 44 2.32 -9.39 1.64
CA CYS A 44 3.46 -9.69 0.78
C CYS A 44 3.65 -8.56 -0.23
N SER A 45 4.90 -8.28 -0.56
CA SER A 45 5.30 -7.32 -1.59
C SER A 45 6.12 -8.01 -2.66
N ASP A 46 5.90 -7.62 -3.91
CA ASP A 46 6.61 -8.13 -5.07
C ASP A 46 7.02 -6.99 -6.00
N ILE A 47 8.08 -7.21 -6.77
CA ILE A 47 8.56 -6.26 -7.77
C ILE A 47 7.82 -6.55 -9.09
N GLY A 48 6.89 -5.67 -9.43
CA GLY A 48 6.16 -5.71 -10.67
C GLY A 48 7.00 -5.35 -11.90
N GLY A 49 6.31 -5.17 -13.03
CA GLY A 49 6.94 -4.75 -14.28
C GLY A 49 7.53 -3.34 -14.21
N LYS A 50 8.36 -2.99 -15.20
CA LYS A 50 8.82 -1.62 -15.41
C LYS A 50 7.64 -0.69 -15.66
N TRP A 51 7.79 0.57 -15.30
CA TRP A 51 6.87 1.61 -15.75
C TRP A 51 6.98 1.74 -17.28
N PRO A 52 5.88 1.58 -18.03
CA PRO A 52 5.84 1.85 -19.47
C PRO A 52 6.25 3.30 -19.77
N GLU A 53 6.87 3.49 -20.93
CA GLU A 53 7.22 4.82 -21.42
C GLU A 53 5.95 5.65 -21.65
N GLY A 54 5.91 6.87 -21.11
CA GLY A 54 4.74 7.76 -21.21
C GLY A 54 3.60 7.51 -20.22
N GLU A 55 3.65 6.45 -19.38
CA GLU A 55 2.65 6.27 -18.31
C GLU A 55 2.95 7.23 -17.14
N ALA A 56 1.94 7.99 -16.71
CA ALA A 56 2.06 8.81 -15.50
C ALA A 56 2.30 7.89 -14.29
N ARG A 57 3.47 8.02 -13.66
CA ARG A 57 3.79 7.25 -12.45
C ARG A 57 2.88 7.70 -11.32
N GLY A 58 2.34 6.74 -10.57
CA GLY A 58 1.45 7.04 -9.47
C GLY A 58 1.17 5.82 -8.60
N SER A 59 0.90 6.10 -7.33
CA SER A 59 0.53 5.07 -6.36
C SER A 59 -0.99 4.91 -6.31
N LYS A 60 -1.48 3.68 -6.42
CA LYS A 60 -2.90 3.34 -6.29
C LYS A 60 -3.06 2.16 -5.35
N MET A 61 -3.89 2.34 -4.33
CA MET A 61 -4.12 1.35 -3.28
C MET A 61 -5.62 1.14 -3.07
N VAL A 62 -5.99 -0.09 -2.74
CA VAL A 62 -7.36 -0.48 -2.37
C VAL A 62 -7.33 -1.26 -1.07
N PHE A 63 -8.21 -0.90 -0.16
CA PHE A 63 -8.42 -1.58 1.12
C PHE A 63 -9.89 -1.97 1.23
N ILE A 64 -10.13 -3.25 1.52
CA ILE A 64 -11.47 -3.83 1.66
C ILE A 64 -11.56 -4.39 3.06
N GLY A 65 -12.56 -3.96 3.82
CA GLY A 65 -12.87 -4.55 5.12
C GLY A 65 -14.01 -3.86 5.85
N LYS A 66 -14.17 -4.22 7.12
CA LYS A 66 -15.35 -3.84 7.92
C LYS A 66 -14.97 -2.76 8.94
N ASN A 67 -15.70 -1.64 8.95
CA ASN A 67 -15.48 -0.52 9.89
C ASN A 67 -14.02 -0.07 9.95
N ILE A 68 -13.41 0.12 8.77
CA ILE A 68 -12.04 0.65 8.64
C ILE A 68 -12.10 2.18 8.70
N PRO A 69 -11.32 2.83 9.58
CA PRO A 69 -11.31 4.29 9.68
C PRO A 69 -10.56 4.91 8.49
N LYS A 70 -11.30 5.31 7.46
CA LYS A 70 -10.76 5.88 6.21
C LYS A 70 -9.76 7.02 6.46
N ASP A 71 -10.09 7.96 7.35
CA ASP A 71 -9.26 9.14 7.58
C ASP A 71 -7.89 8.82 8.16
N ILE A 72 -7.78 7.79 8.99
CA ILE A 72 -6.50 7.34 9.55
C ILE A 72 -5.63 6.76 8.42
N PHE A 73 -6.23 5.99 7.52
CA PHE A 73 -5.54 5.39 6.39
C PHE A 73 -5.03 6.46 5.43
N ILE A 74 -5.89 7.41 5.06
CA ILE A 74 -5.52 8.49 4.14
C ILE A 74 -4.41 9.35 4.75
N ARG A 75 -4.57 9.86 5.97
CA ARG A 75 -3.56 10.70 6.62
C ARG A 75 -2.23 10.00 6.80
N GLY A 76 -2.25 8.72 7.19
CA GLY A 76 -1.02 7.95 7.35
C GLY A 76 -0.29 7.68 6.02
N LEU A 77 -1.03 7.45 4.93
CA LEU A 77 -0.45 7.32 3.59
C LEU A 77 0.10 8.64 3.07
N GLU A 78 -0.56 9.76 3.32
CA GLU A 78 -0.07 11.10 2.95
C GLU A 78 1.27 11.42 3.62
N GLN A 79 1.48 10.98 4.87
CA GLN A 79 2.77 11.12 5.58
C GLN A 79 3.91 10.29 4.98
N CYS A 80 3.59 9.32 4.11
CA CYS A 80 4.57 8.50 3.43
C CYS A 80 5.03 9.09 2.09
N LEU A 81 4.39 10.17 1.62
CA LEU A 81 4.78 10.86 0.39
C LEU A 81 6.11 11.59 0.60
N VAL A 82 6.92 11.61 -0.47
CA VAL A 82 8.22 12.28 -0.57
C VAL A 82 8.31 13.07 -1.85
#